data_AF-F4PNN8-F1
#
_entry.id   AF-F4PNN8-F1
#
_cell.length_a   1.000
_cell.length_b   1.000
_cell.length_c   1.000
_cell.angle_alpha   90.00
_cell.angle_beta   90.00
_cell.angle_gamma   90.00
#
_symmetry.space_group_name_H-M   'P 1'
#
loop_
_entity.id
_entity.type
_entity.pdbx_description
1 polymer ?
#
loop_
_entity_poly.entity_id
_entity_poly.type
_entity_poly.pdbx_seq_one_letter_code
_entity_poly.pdbx_strand_id
1 'polypeptide(L)'
;MNIGLSHDSNVILLCGLPASGKSNLCKTLIEYLTKLSSTPQSTYCRLDIWYLEFDSIYNEVKTTQDIASVDQDTSGSTTTYWKMTRQEIINQVQSILKNEHLGEEPTMRTTILPLFKPTNTIQLGVPSPDGVRSKRLILLDDNFHLKSMRYPYYRICRDFNSGFGVIYINRDVDDCKVYNIEREKRDDLKLLPLIKVTGETIDKMNREFEPPNNPNIKWEFNNTLTNNNNNNNNNNLDRIESFWNEIVDLLNKQLFVAPSDTIVDTQQRQQDRQVCENNLIHQLDIATRSVVGTLLSDLFKKTTNIKNNNNSIITKEVSNYKKSFLQFVVNDLRKFQQQQEEEEEDNSSTTIKSNPLFIYYLSLFKLNLNNKFGC
;
A
#
# COMPACT_ATOMS: atom_id res chain seq x y z
N MET A 1 -17.11 -18.69 -25.53
CA MET A 1 -15.77 -18.24 -25.12
C MET A 1 -15.67 -18.35 -23.61
N ASN A 2 -14.68 -19.06 -23.07
CA ASN A 2 -14.47 -19.22 -21.62
C ASN A 2 -13.56 -18.06 -21.14
N ILE A 3 -13.75 -17.55 -19.92
CA ILE A 3 -12.83 -16.55 -19.34
C ILE A 3 -11.39 -17.06 -19.16
N GLY A 4 -11.18 -18.38 -19.22
CA GLY A 4 -9.85 -19.00 -19.34
C GLY A 4 -8.98 -18.97 -18.08
N LEU A 5 -9.46 -18.34 -16.99
CA LEU A 5 -8.73 -18.24 -15.73
C LEU A 5 -8.70 -19.58 -14.98
N SER A 6 -7.50 -20.07 -14.72
CA SER A 6 -7.26 -21.31 -13.96
C SER A 6 -7.36 -21.09 -12.45
N HIS A 7 -6.73 -20.03 -11.93
CA HIS A 7 -6.80 -19.65 -10.51
C HIS A 7 -8.17 -19.10 -10.13
N ASP A 8 -8.61 -19.35 -8.90
CA ASP A 8 -9.87 -18.81 -8.37
C ASP A 8 -9.76 -17.31 -8.13
N SER A 9 -8.61 -16.84 -7.63
CA SER A 9 -8.30 -15.42 -7.50
C SER A 9 -7.11 -14.99 -8.36
N ASN A 10 -7.23 -13.80 -8.94
CA ASN A 10 -6.25 -13.24 -9.88
C ASN A 10 -6.03 -11.76 -9.58
N VAL A 11 -4.78 -11.31 -9.55
CA VAL A 11 -4.39 -9.92 -9.30
C VAL A 11 -3.61 -9.35 -10.48
N ILE A 12 -4.03 -8.19 -10.96
CA ILE A 12 -3.36 -7.43 -12.01
C ILE A 12 -2.95 -6.07 -11.48
N LEU A 13 -1.67 -5.73 -11.67
CA LEU A 13 -1.14 -4.37 -11.46
C LEU A 13 -1.08 -3.63 -12.79
N LEU A 14 -1.68 -2.44 -12.88
CA LEU A 14 -1.45 -1.56 -14.01
C LEU A 14 -0.23 -0.67 -13.75
N CYS A 15 0.88 -0.94 -14.41
CA CYS A 15 2.13 -0.19 -14.22
C CYS A 15 2.35 0.80 -15.37
N GLY A 16 2.76 2.04 -15.04
CA GLY A 16 3.12 3.03 -16.05
C GLY A 16 3.07 4.46 -15.51
N LEU A 17 3.63 5.39 -16.28
CA LEU A 17 3.66 6.80 -15.91
C LEU A 17 2.26 7.41 -15.76
N PRO A 18 2.12 8.53 -15.02
CA PRO A 18 0.88 9.31 -15.02
C PRO A 18 0.43 9.63 -16.45
N ALA A 19 -0.87 9.58 -16.70
CA ALA A 19 -1.48 9.77 -18.02
C ALA A 19 -1.07 8.78 -19.12
N SER A 20 -0.40 7.66 -18.79
CA SER A 20 -0.02 6.65 -19.79
C SER A 20 -1.20 5.89 -20.44
N GLY A 21 -2.38 5.90 -19.80
CA GLY A 21 -3.60 5.25 -20.29
C GLY A 21 -4.13 4.10 -19.41
N LYS A 22 -3.56 3.88 -18.23
CA LYS A 22 -3.95 2.81 -17.28
C LYS A 22 -5.44 2.71 -17.03
N SER A 23 -6.04 3.75 -16.45
CA SER A 23 -7.47 3.76 -16.11
C SER A 23 -8.38 3.57 -17.32
N ASN A 24 -7.96 4.05 -18.51
CA ASN A 24 -8.71 3.84 -19.74
C ASN A 24 -8.68 2.36 -20.16
N LEU A 25 -7.52 1.72 -20.11
CA LEU A 25 -7.37 0.29 -20.39
C LEU A 25 -8.21 -0.56 -19.43
N CYS A 26 -8.19 -0.24 -18.13
CA CYS A 26 -9.04 -0.92 -17.13
C CYS A 26 -10.52 -0.83 -17.47
N LYS A 27 -11.01 0.37 -17.82
CA LYS A 27 -12.42 0.57 -18.21
C LYS A 27 -12.79 -0.23 -19.45
N THR A 28 -11.97 -0.15 -20.50
CA THR A 28 -12.18 -0.93 -21.74
C THR A 28 -12.18 -2.44 -21.47
N LEU A 29 -11.31 -2.92 -20.59
CA LEU A 29 -11.27 -4.33 -20.21
C LEU A 29 -12.53 -4.75 -19.46
N ILE A 30 -12.96 -3.97 -18.47
CA ILE A 30 -14.18 -4.25 -17.71
C ILE A 30 -15.41 -4.24 -18.63
N GLU A 31 -15.50 -3.29 -19.55
CA GLU A 31 -16.58 -3.24 -20.55
C GLU A 31 -16.58 -4.48 -21.46
N TYR A 32 -15.40 -4.92 -21.91
CA TYR A 32 -15.26 -6.13 -22.70
C TYR A 32 -15.73 -7.37 -21.92
N LEU A 33 -15.27 -7.54 -20.68
CA LEU A 33 -15.68 -8.66 -19.82
C LEU A 33 -17.19 -8.65 -19.55
N THR A 34 -17.78 -7.46 -19.37
CA THR A 34 -19.23 -7.30 -19.17
C THR A 34 -20.02 -7.66 -20.42
N LYS A 35 -19.45 -7.45 -21.63
CA LYS A 35 -20.09 -7.88 -22.89
C LYS A 35 -20.03 -9.40 -23.07
N LEU A 36 -19.02 -10.08 -22.51
CA LEU A 36 -18.90 -11.54 -22.59
C LEU A 36 -20.06 -12.28 -21.89
N SER A 37 -20.71 -11.70 -20.87
CA SER A 37 -21.88 -12.33 -20.23
C SER A 37 -23.08 -12.48 -21.15
N SER A 38 -23.14 -11.71 -22.24
CA SER A 38 -24.23 -11.78 -23.22
C SER A 38 -24.08 -12.96 -24.19
N THR A 39 -22.95 -13.68 -24.15
CA THR A 39 -22.73 -14.86 -25.00
C THR A 39 -23.05 -16.15 -24.25
N PRO A 40 -23.84 -17.08 -24.84
CA PRO A 40 -24.15 -18.35 -24.19
C PRO A 40 -22.88 -19.16 -23.97
N GLN A 41 -22.59 -19.50 -22.70
CA GLN A 41 -21.52 -20.40 -22.31
C GLN A 41 -22.09 -21.70 -21.73
N SER A 42 -21.38 -22.80 -21.97
CA SER A 42 -21.76 -24.15 -21.54
C SER A 42 -21.59 -24.40 -20.04
N THR A 43 -20.85 -23.56 -19.33
CA THR A 43 -20.54 -23.73 -17.89
C THR A 43 -20.85 -22.44 -17.13
N TYR A 44 -21.58 -22.55 -16.02
CA TYR A 44 -21.85 -21.40 -15.15
C TYR A 44 -20.59 -20.97 -14.39
N CYS A 45 -20.22 -19.70 -14.48
CA CYS A 45 -19.16 -19.11 -13.69
C CYS A 45 -19.56 -17.69 -13.26
N ARG A 46 -19.42 -17.39 -11.96
CA ARG A 46 -19.52 -16.02 -11.44
C ARG A 46 -18.13 -15.40 -11.44
N LEU A 47 -17.95 -14.22 -12.04
CA LEU A 47 -16.71 -13.46 -11.98
C LEU A 47 -16.95 -12.16 -11.19
N ASP A 48 -16.35 -12.05 -10.01
CA ASP A 48 -16.34 -10.82 -9.22
C ASP A 48 -15.08 -10.01 -9.56
N ILE A 49 -15.27 -8.74 -9.93
CA ILE A 49 -14.21 -7.82 -10.33
C ILE A 49 -14.09 -6.70 -9.30
N TRP A 50 -12.91 -6.55 -8.70
CA TRP A 50 -12.54 -5.39 -7.89
C TRP A 50 -11.65 -4.48 -8.71
N TYR A 51 -12.13 -3.28 -9.00
CA TYR A 51 -11.32 -2.23 -9.63
C TYR A 51 -10.98 -1.18 -8.58
N LEU A 52 -9.71 -1.13 -8.17
CA LEU A 52 -9.23 -0.30 -7.08
C LEU A 52 -8.33 0.80 -7.63
N GLU A 53 -8.90 2.00 -7.76
CA GLU A 53 -8.16 3.23 -8.10
C GLU A 53 -7.56 3.85 -6.85
N PHE A 54 -6.23 3.89 -6.75
CA PHE A 54 -5.56 4.34 -5.53
C PHE A 54 -5.84 5.81 -5.22
N ASP A 55 -5.90 6.66 -6.24
CA ASP A 55 -6.20 8.09 -6.09
C ASP A 55 -7.61 8.30 -5.52
N SER A 56 -8.60 7.54 -5.99
CA SER A 56 -9.99 7.60 -5.51
C SER A 56 -10.09 7.14 -4.06
N ILE A 57 -9.45 6.01 -3.73
CA ILE A 57 -9.41 5.45 -2.36
C ILE A 57 -8.69 6.41 -1.40
N TYR A 58 -7.58 7.01 -1.83
CA TYR A 58 -6.86 7.99 -1.01
C TYR A 58 -7.71 9.22 -0.70
N ASN A 59 -8.43 9.75 -1.68
CA ASN A 59 -9.33 10.89 -1.48
C ASN A 59 -10.47 10.54 -0.51
N GLU A 60 -11.00 9.32 -0.57
CA GLU A 60 -11.99 8.82 0.39
C GLU A 60 -11.41 8.78 1.81
N VAL A 61 -10.23 8.16 2.00
CA VAL A 61 -9.54 8.12 3.31
C VAL A 61 -9.31 9.52 3.85
N LYS A 62 -8.79 10.41 3.01
CA LYS A 62 -8.51 11.80 3.39
C LYS A 62 -9.79 12.51 3.82
N THR A 63 -10.87 12.38 3.05
CA THR A 63 -12.16 13.02 3.36
C THR A 63 -12.75 12.48 4.66
N THR A 64 -12.74 11.15 4.87
CA THR A 64 -13.28 10.53 6.08
C THR A 64 -12.51 10.95 7.34
N GLN A 65 -11.18 11.15 7.24
CA GLN A 65 -10.36 11.55 8.38
C GLN A 65 -10.36 13.06 8.63
N ASP A 66 -10.39 13.89 7.58
CA ASP A 66 -10.50 15.36 7.71
C ASP A 66 -11.85 15.76 8.34
N ILE A 67 -12.93 15.00 8.12
CA ILE A 67 -14.21 15.18 8.83
C ILE A 67 -14.09 14.86 10.33
N ALA A 68 -13.19 13.93 10.71
CA ALA A 68 -12.98 13.52 12.09
C ALA A 68 -11.99 14.42 12.86
N SER A 69 -11.16 15.19 12.15
CA SER A 69 -10.15 16.10 12.74
C SER A 69 -10.36 17.55 12.30
N VAL A 70 -11.31 18.23 12.93
CA VAL A 70 -11.36 19.70 12.93
C VAL A 70 -10.34 20.19 13.96
N ASP A 71 -9.04 20.18 13.62
CA ASP A 71 -8.04 21.16 14.10
C ASP A 71 -6.61 20.84 13.62
N GLN A 72 -6.06 21.84 12.91
CA GLN A 72 -4.66 22.27 12.76
C GLN A 72 -3.59 21.48 11.95
N ASP A 73 -2.90 22.30 11.13
CA ASP A 73 -1.52 22.25 10.61
C ASP A 73 -1.12 21.21 9.53
N THR A 74 -1.34 21.63 8.29
CA THR A 74 -1.00 20.99 7.02
C THR A 74 0.39 21.39 6.52
N SER A 75 1.41 20.59 6.80
CA SER A 75 2.63 20.54 5.95
C SER A 75 3.46 19.26 6.08
N GLY A 76 3.16 18.38 7.06
CA GLY A 76 3.82 17.06 7.21
C GLY A 76 2.93 15.83 7.00
N SER A 77 1.63 15.99 6.74
CA SER A 77 0.63 14.90 6.85
C SER A 77 0.40 14.07 5.57
N THR A 78 0.56 14.66 4.38
CA THR A 78 0.21 14.03 3.09
C THR A 78 0.96 12.73 2.81
N THR A 79 2.25 12.66 3.14
CA THR A 79 3.09 11.48 2.90
C THR A 79 2.71 10.30 3.80
N THR A 80 2.19 10.58 5.00
CA THR A 80 1.79 9.56 5.98
C THR A 80 0.47 8.92 5.57
N TYR A 81 -0.52 9.72 5.15
CA TYR A 81 -1.81 9.20 4.69
C TYR A 81 -1.66 8.31 3.46
N TRP A 82 -0.87 8.74 2.47
CA TRP A 82 -0.67 7.93 1.26
C TRP A 82 -0.03 6.57 1.55
N LYS A 83 0.94 6.52 2.48
CA LYS A 83 1.52 5.26 2.96
C LYS A 83 0.50 4.38 3.68
N MET A 84 -0.34 4.97 4.53
CA MET A 84 -1.41 4.25 5.23
C MET A 84 -2.45 3.70 4.27
N THR A 85 -2.89 4.49 3.28
CA THR A 85 -3.82 4.06 2.24
C THR A 85 -3.26 2.88 1.44
N ARG A 86 -1.99 2.93 1.04
CA ARG A 86 -1.36 1.79 0.33
C ARG A 86 -1.34 0.52 1.19
N GLN A 87 -0.98 0.65 2.47
CA GLN A 87 -0.97 -0.50 3.38
C GLN A 87 -2.38 -1.07 3.58
N GLU A 88 -3.39 -0.20 3.69
CA GLU A 88 -4.78 -0.59 3.77
C GLU A 88 -5.22 -1.37 2.53
N ILE A 89 -4.89 -0.89 1.32
CA ILE A 89 -5.18 -1.61 0.08
C ILE A 89 -4.52 -3.00 0.07
N ILE A 90 -3.25 -3.10 0.47
CA ILE A 90 -2.55 -4.39 0.56
C ILE A 90 -3.29 -5.35 1.50
N ASN A 91 -3.68 -4.89 2.68
CA ASN A 91 -4.39 -5.71 3.67
C ASN A 91 -5.75 -6.19 3.14
N GLN A 92 -6.48 -5.32 2.45
CA GLN A 92 -7.77 -5.66 1.87
C GLN A 92 -7.64 -6.64 0.70
N VAL A 93 -6.65 -6.45 -0.18
CA VAL A 93 -6.33 -7.42 -1.24
C VAL A 93 -6.02 -8.78 -0.63
N GLN A 94 -5.17 -8.82 0.39
CA GLN A 94 -4.86 -10.05 1.11
C GLN A 94 -6.13 -10.71 1.70
N SER A 95 -7.04 -9.92 2.27
CA SER A 95 -8.32 -10.43 2.77
C SER A 95 -9.21 -10.99 1.65
N ILE A 96 -9.27 -10.32 0.49
CA ILE A 96 -10.04 -10.79 -0.67
C ILE A 96 -9.48 -12.12 -1.19
N LEU A 97 -8.16 -12.32 -1.18
CA LEU A 97 -7.54 -13.60 -1.55
C LEU A 97 -7.80 -14.67 -0.48
N LYS A 98 -7.61 -14.35 0.80
CA LYS A 98 -7.80 -15.29 1.92
C LYS A 98 -9.23 -15.86 2.00
N ASN A 99 -10.23 -15.08 1.60
CA ASN A 99 -11.63 -15.53 1.52
C ASN A 99 -11.86 -16.68 0.51
N GLU A 100 -10.81 -17.22 -0.13
CA GLU A 100 -10.85 -18.55 -0.78
C GLU A 100 -11.06 -19.70 0.22
N HIS A 101 -10.72 -19.54 1.50
CA HIS A 101 -10.61 -20.71 2.38
C HIS A 101 -11.68 -20.88 3.46
N LEU A 102 -12.32 -19.83 3.97
CA LEU A 102 -13.29 -19.96 5.05
C LEU A 102 -14.33 -18.85 4.89
N GLY A 103 -15.62 -19.18 4.97
CA GLY A 103 -16.73 -18.22 5.08
C GLY A 103 -16.72 -17.47 6.41
N GLU A 104 -15.55 -17.08 6.89
CA GLU A 104 -15.32 -16.34 8.12
C GLU A 104 -15.18 -14.86 7.80
N GLU A 105 -15.89 -14.06 8.59
CA GLU A 105 -15.71 -12.62 8.64
C GLU A 105 -14.23 -12.27 8.86
N PRO A 106 -13.69 -11.25 8.17
CA PRO A 106 -12.27 -10.94 8.20
C PRO A 106 -11.81 -10.64 9.63
N THR A 107 -10.98 -11.53 10.17
CA THR A 107 -10.35 -11.40 11.50
C THR A 107 -9.46 -10.16 11.62
N MET A 108 -9.07 -9.53 10.51
CA MET A 108 -8.39 -8.23 10.52
C MET A 108 -9.40 -7.12 10.27
N ARG A 109 -9.80 -6.43 11.34
CA ARG A 109 -10.49 -5.14 11.23
C ARG A 109 -9.60 -4.19 10.44
N THR A 110 -10.05 -3.81 9.26
CA THR A 110 -9.49 -2.69 8.51
C THR A 110 -9.67 -1.42 9.34
N THR A 111 -8.57 -0.74 9.64
CA THR A 111 -8.57 0.36 10.62
C THR A 111 -9.09 1.68 10.05
N ILE A 112 -9.31 1.77 8.74
CA ILE A 112 -9.52 3.05 8.04
C ILE A 112 -10.72 3.03 7.09
N LEU A 113 -10.92 1.96 6.31
CA LEU A 113 -11.99 1.86 5.31
C LEU A 113 -12.85 0.61 5.52
N PRO A 114 -14.13 0.64 5.09
CA PRO A 114 -14.91 -0.58 4.99
C PRO A 114 -14.29 -1.57 3.99
N LEU A 115 -14.68 -2.85 4.11
CA LEU A 115 -14.24 -3.89 3.19
C LEU A 115 -14.65 -3.56 1.75
N PHE A 116 -13.70 -3.67 0.83
CA PHE A 116 -13.93 -3.46 -0.59
C PHE A 116 -14.87 -4.53 -1.14
N LYS A 117 -15.96 -4.04 -1.72
CA LYS A 117 -16.92 -4.87 -2.45
C LYS A 117 -16.51 -4.96 -3.92
N PRO A 118 -16.91 -6.03 -4.63
CA PRO A 118 -16.74 -6.09 -6.08
C PRO A 118 -17.35 -4.85 -6.73
N THR A 119 -16.58 -4.21 -7.61
CA THR A 119 -17.07 -3.12 -8.46
C THR A 119 -18.11 -3.65 -9.45
N ASN A 120 -17.86 -4.85 -10.01
CA ASN A 120 -18.76 -5.54 -10.92
C ASN A 120 -18.83 -7.03 -10.57
N THR A 121 -20.00 -7.63 -10.75
CA THR A 121 -20.21 -9.08 -10.69
C THR A 121 -20.82 -9.53 -12.01
N ILE A 122 -20.12 -10.41 -12.72
CA ILE A 122 -20.50 -10.89 -14.05
C ILE A 122 -20.92 -12.35 -13.91
N GLN A 123 -22.10 -12.69 -14.45
CA GLN A 123 -22.57 -14.07 -14.56
C GLN A 123 -22.30 -14.57 -15.97
N LEU A 124 -21.58 -15.68 -16.07
CA LEU A 124 -21.17 -16.28 -17.34
C LEU A 124 -21.85 -17.65 -17.45
N GLY A 125 -22.61 -17.88 -18.53
CA GLY A 125 -23.27 -19.16 -18.80
C GLY A 125 -24.59 -19.40 -18.07
N VAL A 126 -25.14 -20.61 -18.24
CA VAL A 126 -26.43 -21.04 -17.67
C VAL A 126 -26.18 -21.78 -16.35
N PRO A 127 -26.93 -21.49 -15.25
CA PRO A 127 -26.75 -22.13 -13.95
C PRO A 127 -26.68 -23.66 -14.06
N SER A 128 -25.56 -24.25 -13.62
CA SER A 128 -25.40 -25.70 -13.51
C SER A 128 -25.82 -26.16 -12.10
N PRO A 129 -26.45 -27.34 -11.96
CA PRO A 129 -26.73 -27.96 -10.66
C PRO A 129 -25.47 -28.35 -9.86
N ASP A 130 -24.28 -28.41 -10.48
CA ASP A 130 -23.01 -28.84 -9.85
C ASP A 130 -22.33 -27.77 -8.96
N GLY A 131 -23.02 -26.67 -8.67
CA GLY A 131 -22.53 -25.58 -7.83
C GLY A 131 -21.89 -24.43 -8.60
N VAL A 132 -21.87 -23.26 -7.98
CA VAL A 132 -21.34 -22.02 -8.59
C VAL A 132 -19.83 -21.99 -8.44
N ARG A 133 -19.08 -22.07 -9.55
CA ARG A 133 -17.67 -21.67 -9.56
C ARG A 133 -17.58 -20.14 -9.56
N SER A 134 -16.96 -19.58 -8.52
CA SER A 134 -16.70 -18.13 -8.43
C SER A 134 -15.24 -17.84 -8.68
N LYS A 135 -14.96 -16.94 -9.61
CA LYS A 135 -13.63 -16.38 -9.90
C LYS A 135 -13.57 -14.93 -9.42
N ARG A 136 -12.38 -14.50 -9.01
CA ARG A 136 -12.10 -13.14 -8.53
C ARG A 136 -11.00 -12.53 -9.39
N LEU A 137 -11.23 -11.29 -9.83
CA LEU A 137 -10.25 -10.49 -10.56
C LEU A 137 -10.06 -9.15 -9.85
N ILE A 138 -8.85 -8.89 -9.38
CA ILE A 138 -8.48 -7.67 -8.68
C ILE A 138 -7.59 -6.83 -9.61
N LEU A 139 -8.09 -5.69 -10.05
CA LEU A 139 -7.41 -4.73 -10.89
C LEU A 139 -6.93 -3.56 -10.02
N LEU A 140 -5.63 -3.39 -9.90
CA LEU A 140 -4.99 -2.33 -9.11
C LEU A 140 -4.49 -1.22 -10.05
N ASP A 141 -5.08 -0.03 -9.93
CA ASP A 141 -4.69 1.16 -10.71
C ASP A 141 -3.95 2.18 -9.82
N ASP A 142 -2.63 2.11 -9.89
CA ASP A 142 -1.64 3.08 -9.38
C ASP A 142 -0.54 3.19 -10.45
N ASN A 143 0.45 4.06 -10.29
CA ASN A 143 1.56 4.16 -11.23
C ASN A 143 2.53 2.97 -11.13
N PHE A 144 2.65 2.35 -9.94
CA PHE A 144 3.55 1.22 -9.67
C PHE A 144 4.97 1.39 -10.26
N HIS A 145 5.52 2.61 -10.19
CA HIS A 145 6.79 2.95 -10.85
C HIS A 145 8.03 2.36 -10.18
N LEU A 146 7.95 1.96 -8.91
CA LEU A 146 9.02 1.27 -8.19
C LEU A 146 8.68 -0.21 -8.00
N LYS A 147 9.69 -1.07 -8.08
CA LYS A 147 9.60 -2.51 -7.80
C LYS A 147 9.08 -2.79 -6.38
N SER A 148 9.49 -1.97 -5.42
CA SER A 148 9.04 -2.07 -4.02
C SER A 148 7.52 -1.87 -3.86
N MET A 149 6.86 -1.22 -4.82
CA MET A 149 5.40 -1.09 -4.85
C MET A 149 4.71 -2.34 -5.42
N ARG A 150 5.40 -3.11 -6.25
CA ARG A 150 4.84 -4.29 -6.96
C ARG A 150 5.09 -5.60 -6.21
N TYR A 151 6.28 -5.73 -5.62
CA TYR A 151 6.70 -6.95 -4.94
C TYR A 151 5.76 -7.45 -3.81
N PRO A 152 5.16 -6.57 -2.97
CA PRO A 152 4.22 -7.04 -1.95
C PRO A 152 3.04 -7.84 -2.52
N TYR A 153 2.48 -7.41 -3.65
CA TYR A 153 1.37 -8.11 -4.31
C TYR A 153 1.81 -9.44 -4.92
N TYR A 154 3.00 -9.49 -5.52
CA TYR A 154 3.58 -10.76 -5.99
C TYR A 154 3.69 -11.77 -4.84
N ARG A 155 4.26 -11.36 -3.70
CA ARG A 155 4.41 -12.25 -2.53
C ARG A 155 3.06 -12.74 -2.03
N ILE A 156 2.10 -11.84 -1.86
CA ILE A 156 0.75 -12.21 -1.42
C ILE A 156 0.11 -13.20 -2.40
N CYS A 157 0.17 -12.97 -3.71
CA CYS A 157 -0.41 -13.89 -4.69
C CYS A 157 0.28 -15.26 -4.66
N ARG A 158 1.60 -15.30 -4.51
CA ARG A 158 2.36 -16.54 -4.34
C ARG A 158 1.91 -17.31 -3.08
N ASP A 159 1.78 -16.61 -1.96
CA ASP A 159 1.43 -17.23 -0.67
C ASP A 159 -0.01 -17.79 -0.67
N PHE A 160 -0.92 -17.20 -1.47
CA PHE A 160 -2.29 -17.67 -1.67
C PHE A 160 -2.51 -18.46 -2.97
N ASN A 161 -1.46 -18.90 -3.66
CA ASN A 161 -1.55 -19.64 -4.94
C ASN A 161 -2.50 -19.00 -5.98
N SER A 162 -2.52 -17.67 -6.03
CA SER A 162 -3.36 -16.86 -6.90
C SER A 162 -2.60 -16.45 -8.17
N GLY A 163 -3.33 -16.18 -9.26
CA GLY A 163 -2.75 -15.64 -10.48
C GLY A 163 -2.23 -14.21 -10.25
N PHE A 164 -1.08 -13.86 -10.83
CA PHE A 164 -0.49 -12.53 -10.72
C PHE A 164 0.07 -12.04 -12.05
N GLY A 165 -0.19 -10.76 -12.37
CA GLY A 165 0.33 -10.13 -13.57
C GLY A 165 0.56 -8.63 -13.41
N VAL A 166 1.56 -8.11 -14.12
CA VAL A 166 1.83 -6.69 -14.27
C VAL A 166 1.58 -6.31 -15.73
N ILE A 167 0.60 -5.46 -15.97
CA ILE A 167 0.40 -4.85 -17.29
C ILE A 167 1.20 -3.55 -17.33
N TYR A 168 2.33 -3.58 -18.03
CA TYR A 168 3.18 -2.42 -18.20
C TYR A 168 2.77 -1.61 -19.44
N ILE A 169 2.22 -0.43 -19.20
CA ILE A 169 1.88 0.52 -20.27
C ILE A 169 3.11 1.39 -20.53
N ASN A 170 3.90 0.96 -21.50
CA ASN A 170 5.09 1.66 -21.94
C ASN A 170 4.69 2.75 -22.95
N ARG A 171 4.57 3.98 -22.45
CA ARG A 171 4.29 5.18 -23.24
C ARG A 171 5.41 6.18 -23.03
N ASP A 172 5.77 6.88 -24.09
CA ASP A 172 6.78 7.94 -24.03
C ASP A 172 6.43 9.02 -23.00
N VAL A 173 7.45 9.57 -22.35
CA VAL A 173 7.30 10.57 -21.28
C VAL A 173 6.70 11.87 -21.79
N ASP A 174 7.04 12.28 -23.02
CA ASP A 174 6.54 13.51 -23.60
C ASP A 174 5.08 13.36 -24.04
N ASP A 175 4.69 12.20 -24.59
CA ASP A 175 3.28 11.85 -24.80
C ASP A 175 2.50 11.92 -23.48
N CYS A 176 3.04 11.34 -22.39
CA CYS A 176 2.39 11.36 -21.09
C CYS A 176 2.16 12.79 -20.58
N LYS A 177 3.12 13.71 -20.79
CA LYS A 177 2.95 15.13 -20.46
C LYS A 177 1.86 15.79 -21.31
N VAL A 178 1.82 15.52 -22.61
CA VAL A 178 0.78 16.04 -23.52
C VAL A 178 -0.60 15.58 -23.03
N TYR A 179 -0.79 14.29 -22.78
CA TYR A 179 -2.06 13.77 -22.26
C TYR A 179 -2.40 14.29 -20.86
N ASN A 180 -1.41 14.52 -20.01
CA ASN A 180 -1.63 15.13 -18.70
C ASN A 180 -2.14 16.58 -18.81
N ILE A 181 -1.66 17.34 -19.80
CA ILE A 181 -2.19 18.68 -20.13
C ILE A 181 -3.58 18.57 -20.79
N GLU A 182 -3.84 17.59 -21.65
CA GLU A 182 -5.17 17.44 -22.25
C GLU A 182 -6.24 17.06 -21.23
N ARG A 183 -5.89 16.30 -20.19
CA ARG A 183 -6.75 16.06 -19.02
C ARG A 183 -7.17 17.37 -18.34
N GLU A 184 -6.34 18.41 -18.39
CA GLU A 184 -6.63 19.76 -17.84
C GLU A 184 -7.77 20.46 -18.59
N LYS A 185 -7.98 20.14 -19.88
CA LYS A 185 -8.93 20.82 -20.77
C LYS A 185 -10.32 20.16 -20.81
N ARG A 186 -10.48 19.01 -20.15
CA ARG A 186 -11.73 18.24 -20.13
C ARG A 186 -12.64 18.73 -19.00
N ASP A 187 -13.56 19.62 -19.35
CA ASP A 187 -14.55 20.24 -18.45
C ASP A 187 -15.56 19.24 -17.82
N ASP A 188 -15.64 18.01 -18.34
CA ASP A 188 -16.57 16.94 -17.97
C ASP A 188 -16.15 16.12 -16.72
N LEU A 189 -14.92 16.31 -16.23
CA LEU A 189 -14.37 15.58 -15.07
C LEU A 189 -14.36 16.39 -13.75
N LYS A 190 -15.12 17.49 -13.69
CA LYS A 190 -15.17 18.45 -12.55
C LYS A 190 -15.62 17.90 -11.19
N LEU A 191 -16.02 16.63 -11.08
CA LEU A 191 -16.60 16.10 -9.83
C LEU A 191 -15.59 15.54 -8.83
N LEU A 192 -14.32 15.34 -9.21
CA LEU A 192 -13.23 15.04 -8.29
C LEU A 192 -11.97 15.76 -8.77
N PRO A 193 -11.18 16.42 -7.90
CA PRO A 193 -9.89 16.94 -8.29
C PRO A 193 -8.99 15.76 -8.66
N LEU A 194 -8.92 15.43 -9.95
CA LEU A 194 -7.90 14.54 -10.48
C LEU A 194 -6.56 15.13 -10.02
N ILE A 195 -5.81 14.35 -9.22
CA ILE A 195 -4.57 14.82 -8.60
C ILE A 195 -3.59 15.15 -9.73
N LYS A 196 -3.51 16.44 -10.07
CA LYS A 196 -2.62 16.96 -11.10
C LYS A 196 -1.19 16.75 -10.64
N VAL A 197 -0.42 15.98 -11.40
CA VAL A 197 1.03 15.95 -11.26
C VAL A 197 1.66 16.95 -12.22
N THR A 198 2.68 17.67 -11.77
CA THR A 198 3.41 18.61 -12.64
C THR A 198 4.21 17.85 -13.70
N GLY A 199 4.53 18.50 -14.83
CA GLY A 199 5.44 17.92 -15.83
C GLY A 199 6.78 17.49 -15.21
N GLU A 200 7.31 18.30 -14.30
CA GLU A 200 8.52 17.97 -13.52
C GLU A 200 8.36 16.72 -12.65
N THR A 201 7.16 16.50 -12.09
CA THR A 201 6.85 15.28 -11.34
C THR A 201 6.86 14.07 -12.26
N ILE A 202 6.27 14.19 -13.47
CA ILE A 202 6.31 13.12 -14.48
C ILE A 202 7.76 12.83 -14.90
N ASP A 203 8.58 13.86 -15.12
CA ASP A 203 10.00 13.71 -15.44
C ASP A 203 10.77 13.03 -14.31
N LYS A 204 10.51 13.41 -13.07
CA LYS A 204 11.10 12.77 -11.90
C LYS A 204 10.70 11.30 -11.81
N MET A 205 9.42 11.00 -11.96
CA MET A 205 8.90 9.64 -11.94
C MET A 205 9.48 8.79 -13.07
N ASN A 206 9.71 9.37 -14.26
CA ASN A 206 10.36 8.69 -15.38
C ASN A 206 11.83 8.37 -15.09
N ARG A 207 12.58 9.30 -14.48
CA ARG A 207 13.97 9.05 -14.07
C ARG A 207 14.10 7.97 -12.99
N GLU A 208 13.13 7.91 -12.08
CA GLU A 208 13.07 6.93 -10.99
C GLU A 208 12.35 5.63 -11.39
N PHE A 209 11.86 5.53 -12.63
CA PHE A 209 11.04 4.40 -13.06
C PHE A 209 11.87 3.11 -13.13
N GLU A 210 11.44 2.09 -12.40
CA GLU A 210 12.02 0.75 -12.43
C GLU A 210 11.13 -0.14 -13.31
N PRO A 211 11.45 -0.34 -14.60
CA PRO A 211 10.55 -1.03 -15.51
C PRO A 211 10.43 -2.52 -15.17
N PRO A 212 9.20 -3.08 -15.19
CA PRO A 212 8.96 -4.45 -14.73
C PRO A 212 9.43 -5.54 -15.71
N ASN A 213 9.90 -5.15 -16.91
CA ASN A 213 10.44 -6.04 -17.93
C ASN A 213 11.97 -6.24 -17.81
N ASN A 214 12.54 -6.10 -16.62
CA ASN A 214 13.97 -6.35 -16.38
C ASN A 214 14.28 -7.85 -16.24
N PRO A 215 15.06 -8.47 -17.16
CA PRO A 215 15.32 -9.92 -17.16
C PRO A 215 16.10 -10.41 -15.93
N ASN A 216 16.79 -9.53 -15.21
CA ASN A 216 17.49 -9.88 -13.97
C ASN A 216 16.52 -10.13 -12.80
N ILE A 217 15.27 -9.66 -12.91
CA ILE A 217 14.25 -9.78 -11.88
C ILE A 217 13.20 -10.80 -12.35
N LYS A 218 13.55 -12.09 -12.27
CA LYS A 218 12.75 -13.19 -12.85
C LYS A 218 11.28 -13.22 -12.40
N TRP A 219 11.03 -12.94 -11.11
CA TRP A 219 9.67 -12.95 -10.55
C TRP A 219 8.77 -11.90 -11.19
N GLU A 220 9.34 -10.78 -11.64
CA GLU A 220 8.60 -9.68 -12.24
C GLU A 220 8.56 -9.83 -13.76
N PHE A 221 9.71 -10.14 -14.36
CA PHE A 221 9.85 -10.33 -15.80
C PHE A 221 8.88 -11.37 -16.36
N ASN A 222 8.80 -12.54 -15.71
CA ASN A 222 7.95 -13.65 -16.18
C ASN A 222 6.44 -13.35 -16.05
N ASN A 223 6.10 -12.40 -15.18
CA ASN A 223 4.75 -12.01 -14.83
C ASN A 223 4.41 -10.60 -15.35
N THR A 224 5.11 -10.13 -16.38
CA THR A 224 4.85 -8.83 -17.01
C THR A 224 4.38 -8.98 -18.45
N LEU A 225 3.31 -8.27 -18.81
CA LEU A 225 2.87 -8.04 -20.18
C LEU A 225 3.08 -6.57 -20.55
N THR A 226 3.84 -6.30 -21.61
CA THR A 226 4.11 -4.93 -22.05
C THR A 226 3.14 -4.50 -23.14
N ASN A 227 2.32 -3.49 -22.86
CA ASN A 227 1.48 -2.83 -23.84
C ASN A 227 2.21 -1.59 -24.38
N ASN A 228 2.76 -1.71 -25.58
CA ASN A 228 3.26 -0.58 -26.34
C ASN A 228 2.06 0.03 -27.08
N ASN A 229 1.62 1.23 -26.70
CA ASN A 229 0.46 1.93 -27.28
C ASN A 229 0.60 2.30 -28.79
N ASN A 230 1.55 1.68 -29.50
CA ASN A 230 1.84 1.89 -30.90
C ASN A 230 0.97 0.94 -31.73
N ASN A 231 -0.22 1.37 -32.13
CA ASN A 231 -0.68 1.31 -33.53
C ASN A 231 -2.17 1.64 -33.68
N ASN A 232 -2.46 2.50 -34.64
CA ASN A 232 -3.78 2.77 -35.19
C ASN A 232 -4.24 1.61 -36.11
N ASN A 233 -5.57 1.43 -36.25
CA ASN A 233 -6.29 0.88 -37.41
C ASN A 233 -6.99 -0.52 -37.39
N ASN A 234 -7.08 -1.26 -36.28
CA ASN A 234 -7.97 -2.46 -36.23
C ASN A 234 -9.13 -2.27 -35.24
N ASN A 235 -10.28 -2.93 -35.51
CA ASN A 235 -11.48 -2.93 -34.67
C ASN A 235 -11.12 -3.09 -33.18
N ASN A 236 -11.57 -2.15 -32.34
CA ASN A 236 -11.21 -2.10 -30.92
C ASN A 236 -11.57 -3.40 -30.14
N LEU A 237 -12.59 -4.14 -30.60
CA LEU A 237 -13.05 -5.39 -29.96
C LEU A 237 -12.11 -6.57 -30.18
N ASP A 238 -11.65 -6.81 -31.41
CA ASP A 238 -10.73 -7.94 -31.70
C ASP A 238 -9.37 -7.74 -31.00
N ARG A 239 -8.95 -6.47 -30.82
CA ARG A 239 -7.72 -6.13 -30.12
C ARG A 239 -7.82 -6.37 -28.62
N ILE A 240 -8.94 -5.99 -27.99
CA ILE A 240 -9.12 -6.22 -26.55
C ILE A 240 -9.30 -7.71 -26.24
N GLU A 241 -9.91 -8.48 -27.14
CA GLU A 241 -10.01 -9.94 -27.02
C GLU A 241 -8.63 -10.62 -27.09
N SER A 242 -7.82 -10.29 -28.10
CA SER A 242 -6.44 -10.81 -28.19
C SER A 242 -5.63 -10.44 -26.94
N PHE A 243 -5.76 -9.19 -26.49
CA PHE A 243 -5.07 -8.73 -25.29
C PHE A 243 -5.56 -9.43 -24.02
N TRP A 244 -6.86 -9.72 -23.92
CA TRP A 244 -7.40 -10.52 -22.82
C TRP A 244 -6.83 -11.94 -22.80
N ASN A 245 -6.69 -12.58 -23.97
CA ASN A 245 -6.06 -13.90 -24.04
C ASN A 245 -4.60 -13.87 -23.53
N GLU A 246 -3.84 -12.83 -23.88
CA GLU A 246 -2.48 -12.65 -23.34
C GLU A 246 -2.47 -12.44 -21.82
N ILE A 247 -3.46 -11.72 -21.27
CA ILE A 247 -3.65 -11.56 -19.83
C ILE A 247 -3.98 -12.91 -19.18
N VAL A 248 -4.85 -13.70 -19.78
CA VAL A 248 -5.22 -15.04 -19.27
C VAL A 248 -3.99 -15.95 -19.25
N ASP A 249 -3.21 -15.97 -20.33
CA ASP A 249 -1.97 -16.75 -20.40
C ASP A 249 -0.96 -16.29 -19.35
N LEU A 250 -0.88 -14.98 -19.08
CA LEU A 250 -0.06 -14.43 -18.01
C LEU A 250 -0.51 -14.92 -16.63
N LEU A 251 -1.81 -14.82 -16.34
CA LEU A 251 -2.39 -15.15 -15.03
C LEU A 251 -2.40 -16.65 -14.74
N ASN A 252 -2.42 -17.49 -15.76
CA ASN A 252 -2.36 -18.94 -15.63
C ASN A 252 -0.95 -19.49 -15.39
N LYS A 253 0.08 -18.65 -15.41
CA LYS A 253 1.44 -19.06 -15.08
C LYS A 253 1.56 -19.34 -13.59
N GLN A 254 2.18 -20.48 -13.26
CA GLN A 254 2.54 -20.76 -11.88
C GLN A 254 3.62 -19.78 -11.41
N LEU A 255 3.39 -19.14 -10.26
CA LEU A 255 4.35 -18.21 -9.69
C LEU A 255 5.60 -18.96 -9.22
N PHE A 256 6.76 -18.42 -9.56
CA PHE A 256 8.04 -19.06 -9.27
C PHE A 256 8.32 -19.03 -7.75
N VAL A 257 8.51 -20.21 -7.17
CA VAL A 257 8.99 -20.36 -5.79
C VAL A 257 10.51 -20.58 -5.86
N ALA A 258 11.30 -19.55 -5.55
CA ALA A 258 12.74 -19.69 -5.47
C ALA A 258 13.11 -20.51 -4.21
N PRO A 259 14.02 -21.50 -4.29
CA PRO A 259 14.50 -22.23 -3.10
C PRO A 259 15.24 -21.37 -2.06
N SER A 260 15.57 -20.11 -2.38
CA SER A 260 16.48 -19.23 -1.64
C SER A 260 15.83 -18.00 -0.99
N ASP A 261 14.50 -17.91 -0.97
CA ASP A 261 13.77 -16.82 -0.29
C ASP A 261 13.95 -16.82 1.25
N THR A 262 14.65 -17.81 1.81
CA THR A 262 15.07 -17.88 3.22
C THR A 262 16.34 -17.09 3.54
N ILE A 263 17.24 -16.80 2.58
CA ILE A 263 18.58 -16.25 2.88
C ILE A 263 18.72 -14.78 2.47
N VAL A 264 18.12 -14.35 1.36
CA VAL A 264 18.19 -12.95 0.89
C VAL A 264 17.37 -12.00 1.78
N ASP A 265 16.44 -12.55 2.57
CA ASP A 265 15.66 -11.83 3.56
C ASP A 265 16.50 -11.36 4.76
N THR A 266 17.76 -11.81 4.94
CA THR A 266 18.58 -11.38 6.09
C THR A 266 19.07 -9.92 5.97
N GLN A 267 19.50 -9.47 4.79
CA GLN A 267 19.93 -8.09 4.61
C GLN A 267 18.75 -7.12 4.51
N GLN A 268 17.64 -7.53 3.88
CA GLN A 268 16.43 -6.71 3.82
C GLN A 268 15.70 -6.70 5.16
N ARG A 269 15.66 -7.80 5.94
CA ARG A 269 15.22 -7.80 7.36
C ARG A 269 16.11 -6.95 8.23
N GLN A 270 17.43 -6.92 8.02
CA GLN A 270 18.29 -6.01 8.79
C GLN A 270 17.97 -4.55 8.48
N GLN A 271 17.71 -4.20 7.22
CA GLN A 271 17.25 -2.86 6.85
C GLN A 271 15.84 -2.57 7.39
N ASP A 272 14.90 -3.52 7.32
CA ASP A 272 13.53 -3.35 7.81
C ASP A 272 13.46 -3.37 9.35
N ARG A 273 14.37 -4.07 10.04
CA ARG A 273 14.59 -4.00 11.51
C ARG A 273 15.19 -2.66 11.90
N GLN A 274 16.17 -2.14 11.15
CA GLN A 274 16.69 -0.78 11.35
C GLN A 274 15.63 0.29 11.05
N VAL A 275 14.73 0.06 10.08
CA VAL A 275 13.58 0.92 9.81
C VAL A 275 12.55 0.80 10.94
N CYS A 276 12.30 -0.39 11.50
CA CYS A 276 11.45 -0.57 12.68
C CYS A 276 12.05 0.07 13.95
N GLU A 277 13.37 0.02 14.13
CA GLU A 277 14.10 0.69 15.21
C GLU A 277 14.02 2.21 15.06
N ASN A 278 14.27 2.72 13.85
CA ASN A 278 14.09 4.14 13.55
C ASN A 278 12.63 4.54 13.75
N ASN A 279 11.65 3.68 13.44
CA ASN A 279 10.24 3.92 13.67
C ASN A 279 9.89 3.91 15.17
N LEU A 280 10.43 2.99 15.97
CA LEU A 280 10.23 2.93 17.42
C LEU A 280 10.87 4.12 18.14
N ILE A 281 12.13 4.42 17.83
CA ILE A 281 12.86 5.57 18.39
C ILE A 281 12.21 6.88 17.95
N HIS A 282 11.78 6.98 16.69
CA HIS A 282 11.07 8.17 16.21
C HIS A 282 9.69 8.32 16.86
N GLN A 283 8.94 7.24 17.03
CA GLN A 283 7.67 7.26 17.76
C GLN A 283 7.87 7.60 19.24
N LEU A 284 8.90 7.06 19.89
CA LEU A 284 9.28 7.43 21.26
C LEU A 284 9.71 8.90 21.32
N ASP A 285 10.47 9.41 20.35
CA ASP A 285 10.85 10.82 20.27
C ASP A 285 9.63 11.74 20.12
N ILE A 286 8.66 11.37 19.27
CA ILE A 286 7.38 12.09 19.13
C ILE A 286 6.57 12.04 20.44
N ALA A 287 6.39 10.86 21.01
CA ALA A 287 5.60 10.68 22.24
C ALA A 287 6.24 11.41 23.43
N THR A 288 7.57 11.33 23.57
CA THR A 288 8.31 12.04 24.63
C THR A 288 8.31 13.55 24.40
N ARG A 289 8.32 14.06 23.15
CA ARG A 289 8.08 15.50 22.86
C ARG A 289 6.71 15.94 23.36
N SER A 290 5.67 15.16 23.10
CA SER A 290 4.31 15.47 23.56
C SER A 290 4.24 15.51 25.09
N VAL A 291 4.79 14.50 25.79
CA VAL A 291 4.84 14.45 27.26
C VAL A 291 5.65 15.60 27.86
N VAL A 292 6.79 15.95 27.26
CA VAL A 292 7.59 17.12 27.69
C VAL A 292 6.84 18.42 27.44
N GLY A 293 6.14 18.54 26.31
CA GLY A 293 5.32 19.70 25.96
C GLY A 293 4.17 19.92 26.95
N THR A 294 3.47 18.85 27.35
CA THR A 294 2.43 18.92 28.39
C THR A 294 3.03 19.26 29.75
N LEU A 295 4.14 18.62 30.13
CA LEU A 295 4.82 18.87 31.40
C LEU A 295 5.29 20.33 31.52
N LEU A 296 5.97 20.85 30.51
CA LEU A 296 6.43 22.25 30.49
C LEU A 296 5.23 23.21 30.52
N SER A 297 4.15 22.90 29.80
CA SER A 297 2.93 23.70 29.83
C SER A 297 2.28 23.73 31.22
N ASP A 298 2.22 22.59 31.90
CA ASP A 298 1.63 22.49 33.24
C ASP A 298 2.51 23.14 34.32
N LEU A 299 3.84 22.98 34.22
CA LEU A 299 4.79 23.66 35.10
C LEU A 299 4.70 25.18 34.91
N PHE A 300 4.68 25.66 33.66
CA PHE A 300 4.58 27.10 33.37
C PHE A 300 3.25 27.70 33.77
N LYS A 301 2.14 26.96 33.65
CA LYS A 301 0.82 27.38 34.17
C LYS A 301 0.81 27.51 35.69
N LYS A 302 1.43 26.57 36.43
CA LYS A 302 1.53 26.63 37.90
C LYS A 302 2.45 27.74 38.41
N THR A 303 3.47 28.15 37.65
CA THR A 303 4.43 29.23 38.03
C THR A 303 4.03 30.65 37.63
N THR A 304 2.80 30.90 37.20
CA THR A 304 2.33 32.19 36.65
C THR A 304 2.39 33.41 37.59
N ASN A 305 2.95 33.30 38.81
CA ASN A 305 3.05 34.43 39.73
C ASN A 305 4.47 34.93 40.08
N ILE A 306 5.56 34.38 39.54
CA ILE A 306 6.90 34.95 39.75
C ILE A 306 7.76 34.85 38.48
N LYS A 307 8.06 36.00 37.85
CA LYS A 307 9.05 36.15 36.77
C LYS A 307 10.39 35.59 37.24
N ASN A 308 10.88 34.47 36.70
CA ASN A 308 12.19 33.96 37.09
C ASN A 308 12.96 33.33 35.91
N ASN A 309 14.26 33.66 35.86
CA ASN A 309 15.33 33.08 35.03
C ASN A 309 15.39 31.53 35.04
N ASN A 310 14.67 30.88 35.97
CA ASN A 310 14.65 29.43 36.18
C ASN A 310 13.91 28.67 35.07
N ASN A 311 12.98 29.28 34.34
CA ASN A 311 12.24 28.59 33.27
C ASN A 311 13.17 28.15 32.13
N SER A 312 14.20 28.95 31.83
CA SER A 312 15.20 28.60 30.81
C SER A 312 16.10 27.44 31.25
N ILE A 313 16.39 27.34 32.55
CA ILE A 313 17.22 26.29 33.15
C ILE A 313 16.42 24.98 33.16
N ILE A 314 15.17 25.02 33.63
CA ILE A 314 14.27 23.86 33.66
C ILE A 314 14.02 23.32 32.24
N THR A 315 13.80 24.20 31.26
CA THR A 315 13.63 23.79 29.85
C THR A 315 14.87 23.07 29.31
N LYS A 316 16.07 23.56 29.66
CA LYS A 316 17.35 22.93 29.29
C LYS A 316 17.54 21.60 30.00
N GLU A 317 17.22 21.50 31.29
CA GLU A 317 17.35 20.26 32.06
C GLU A 317 16.40 19.17 31.57
N VAL A 318 15.14 19.49 31.27
CA VAL A 318 14.16 18.54 30.72
C VAL A 318 14.58 18.10 29.31
N SER A 319 15.10 19.02 28.49
CA SER A 319 15.60 18.69 27.15
C SER A 319 16.84 17.79 27.19
N ASN A 320 17.78 18.07 28.11
CA ASN A 320 18.97 17.25 28.32
C ASN A 320 18.61 15.86 28.88
N TYR A 321 17.65 15.79 29.79
CA TYR A 321 17.14 14.53 30.33
C TYR A 321 16.50 13.68 29.24
N LYS A 322 15.63 14.26 28.41
CA LYS A 322 15.05 13.58 27.24
C LYS A 322 16.13 13.03 26.30
N LYS A 323 17.13 13.84 25.97
CA LYS A 323 18.23 13.42 25.09
C LYS A 323 19.00 12.23 25.68
N SER A 324 19.30 12.28 26.98
CA SER A 324 20.00 11.21 27.70
C SER A 324 19.16 9.94 27.78
N PHE A 325 17.85 10.07 27.99
CA PHE A 325 16.91 8.94 28.03
C PHE A 325 16.80 8.25 26.67
N LEU A 326 16.68 8.99 25.56
CA LEU A 326 16.66 8.39 24.23
C LEU A 326 17.98 7.69 23.90
N GLN A 327 19.12 8.24 24.32
CA GLN A 327 20.43 7.57 24.19
C GLN A 327 20.51 6.29 25.02
N PHE A 328 19.96 6.30 26.23
CA PHE A 328 19.83 5.11 27.07
C PHE A 328 19.00 4.02 26.37
N VAL A 329 17.82 4.36 25.86
CA VAL A 329 16.93 3.40 25.14
C VAL A 329 17.61 2.84 23.89
N VAL A 330 18.32 3.68 23.12
CA VAL A 330 19.10 3.22 21.96
C VAL A 330 20.16 2.19 22.36
N ASN A 331 20.87 2.43 23.47
CA ASN A 331 21.90 1.52 23.95
C ASN A 331 21.31 0.24 24.54
N ASP A 332 20.17 0.32 25.21
CA ASP A 332 19.49 -0.83 25.81
C ASP A 332 18.92 -1.76 24.74
N LEU A 333 18.26 -1.20 23.71
CA LEU A 333 17.77 -1.96 22.57
C LEU A 333 18.90 -2.69 21.82
N ARG A 334 20.07 -2.06 21.66
CA ARG A 334 21.26 -2.71 21.07
C ARG A 334 21.77 -3.89 21.91
N LYS A 335 21.68 -3.80 23.24
CA LYS A 335 22.09 -4.89 24.13
C LYS A 335 21.11 -6.06 24.11
N PHE A 336 19.81 -5.78 24.07
CA PHE A 336 18.77 -6.80 23.90
C PHE A 336 18.96 -7.61 22.61
N GLN A 337 19.43 -6.97 21.52
CA GLN A 337 19.69 -7.65 20.25
C GLN A 337 20.89 -8.58 20.30
N GLN A 338 21.97 -8.15 20.94
CA GLN A 338 23.17 -8.99 21.12
C GLN A 338 22.88 -10.23 21.98
N GLN A 339 21.87 -10.17 22.85
CA GLN A 339 21.44 -11.31 23.68
C GLN A 339 20.47 -12.25 22.96
N GLN A 340 19.68 -11.77 21.98
CA GLN A 340 18.79 -12.64 21.18
C GLN A 340 19.49 -13.34 20.00
N GLU A 341 20.72 -12.95 19.65
CA GLU A 341 21.54 -13.69 18.67
C GLU A 341 22.13 -14.99 19.24
N GLU A 342 22.05 -15.22 20.56
CA GLU A 342 22.51 -16.45 21.22
C GLU A 342 21.38 -17.45 21.54
N GLU A 343 20.10 -17.06 21.38
CA GLU A 343 18.93 -17.92 21.58
C GLU A 343 17.94 -17.75 20.41
N GLU A 344 18.10 -18.54 19.35
CA GLU A 344 17.07 -18.69 18.31
C GLU A 344 15.90 -19.53 18.86
N GLU A 345 14.74 -18.90 19.08
CA GLU A 345 13.45 -19.48 18.72
C GLU A 345 12.33 -18.42 18.74
N ASP A 346 11.50 -18.50 17.70
CA ASP A 346 10.19 -17.88 17.49
C ASP A 346 9.78 -16.68 18.38
N ASN A 347 9.54 -15.52 17.73
CA ASN A 347 8.25 -14.87 17.97
C ASN A 347 7.79 -13.85 16.92
N SER A 348 6.46 -13.80 16.84
CA SER A 348 5.60 -13.16 15.86
C SER A 348 5.54 -11.64 15.87
N SER A 349 5.20 -11.10 14.70
CA SER A 349 4.79 -9.73 14.38
C SER A 349 3.82 -9.10 15.38
N THR A 350 4.28 -8.06 16.09
CA THR A 350 3.41 -7.15 16.86
C THR A 350 3.44 -5.75 16.24
N THR A 351 2.27 -5.12 16.12
CA THR A 351 2.14 -3.71 15.69
C THR A 351 2.87 -2.76 16.64
N ILE A 352 3.57 -1.75 16.12
CA ILE A 352 4.55 -0.92 16.86
C ILE A 352 3.94 -0.14 18.05
N LYS A 353 2.66 0.25 18.00
CA LYS A 353 1.95 0.88 19.13
C LYS A 353 1.54 -0.11 20.24
N SER A 354 1.47 -1.39 19.90
CA SER A 354 1.23 -2.53 20.78
C SER A 354 2.54 -3.19 21.20
N ASN A 355 3.69 -2.64 20.78
CA ASN A 355 5.00 -3.17 21.09
C ASN A 355 5.23 -3.05 22.61
N PRO A 356 5.42 -4.16 23.34
CA PRO A 356 5.63 -4.13 24.78
C PRO A 356 6.79 -3.22 25.20
N LEU A 357 7.84 -3.11 24.37
CA LEU A 357 8.97 -2.22 24.60
C LEU A 357 8.59 -0.74 24.47
N PHE A 358 7.74 -0.37 23.51
CA PHE A 358 7.25 1.01 23.38
C PHE A 358 6.49 1.44 24.63
N ILE A 359 5.56 0.58 25.08
CA ILE A 359 4.73 0.83 26.27
C ILE A 359 5.62 0.90 27.52
N TYR A 360 6.58 -0.02 27.66
CA TYR A 360 7.54 -0.05 28.75
C TYR A 360 8.38 1.23 28.83
N TYR A 361 9.05 1.62 27.74
CA TYR A 361 9.92 2.80 27.73
C TYR A 361 9.14 4.10 27.89
N LEU A 362 7.94 4.22 27.32
CA LEU A 362 7.12 5.41 27.51
C LEU A 362 6.64 5.52 28.96
N SER A 363 6.30 4.41 29.59
CA SER A 363 5.89 4.37 31.00
C SER A 363 7.07 4.68 31.94
N LEU A 364 8.24 4.11 31.65
CA LEU A 364 9.49 4.39 32.37
C LEU A 364 9.90 5.86 32.25
N PHE A 365 9.75 6.45 31.07
CA PHE A 365 10.02 7.88 30.85
C PHE A 365 9.09 8.76 31.68
N LYS A 366 7.79 8.48 31.66
CA LYS A 366 6.79 9.21 32.46
C LYS A 366 7.09 9.11 33.95
N LEU A 367 7.37 7.90 34.46
CA LEU A 367 7.68 7.67 35.87
C LEU A 367 8.94 8.44 36.31
N ASN A 368 10.01 8.38 35.51
CA ASN A 368 11.24 9.07 35.84
C ASN A 368 11.13 10.60 35.74
N LEU A 369 10.36 11.11 34.77
CA LEU A 369 10.04 12.52 34.70
C LEU A 369 9.28 12.97 35.96
N ASN A 370 8.31 12.17 36.39
CA ASN A 370 7.51 12.44 37.57
C ASN A 370 8.37 12.50 38.85
N ASN A 371 9.25 11.51 39.03
CA ASN A 371 10.14 11.43 40.18
C ASN A 371 11.20 12.55 40.21
N LYS A 372 11.66 13.00 39.03
CA LYS A 372 12.75 13.97 38.92
C LYS A 372 12.29 15.43 38.93
N PHE A 373 11.10 15.71 38.38
CA PHE A 373 10.58 17.06 38.22
C PHE A 373 9.29 17.33 39.01
N GLY A 374 8.80 16.35 39.79
CA GLY A 374 7.72 16.52 40.77
C GLY A 374 6.37 16.87 40.15
N CYS A 375 5.76 15.91 39.47
CA CYS A 375 4.35 15.98 39.08
C CYS A 375 3.48 14.97 39.82
#